data_AF-A0A2W4JS11-F1
#
_entry.id   AF-A0A2W4JS11-F1
#
_cell.length_a   1.000
_cell.length_b   1.000
_cell.length_c   1.000
_cell.angle_alpha   90.00
_cell.angle_beta   90.00
_cell.angle_gamma   90.00
#
_symmetry.space_group_name_H-M   'P 1'
#
loop_
_entity.id
_entity.type
_entity.pdbx_description
1 polymer ?
#
loop_
_entity_poly.entity_id
_entity_poly.type
_entity_poly.pdbx_seq_one_letter_code
_entity_poly.pdbx_strand_id
1 'polypeptide(L)'
;VSVIKGVCRNIDLENSLALIKNAVLSYDKNKPASNVRRKEDINASIEKIFKDLGIIGVSGSNELTKVICEVYQIKRQDPYAEYQLQDIYERVLEKEDSGEKLNLKSFEQRIRRAIQKAFQTIAELGMVDCDNDLFVEYATLLFDFNQIRQQMRHIKNPEESPGKINIKKFVEGIIAKLRYS
;
A
#
# COMPACT_ATOMS: atom_id res chain seq x y z
N VAL A 1 19.71 -56.16 28.64
CA VAL A 1 18.89 -55.05 29.17
C VAL A 1 19.30 -53.75 28.46
N SER A 2 18.82 -53.51 27.24
CA SER A 2 19.14 -52.28 26.47
C SER A 2 18.13 -52.06 25.34
N VAL A 3 16.84 -52.06 25.66
CA VAL A 3 15.78 -51.69 24.70
C VAL A 3 14.78 -50.71 25.32
N ILE A 4 14.62 -50.71 26.64
CA ILE A 4 13.64 -49.84 27.34
C ILE A 4 14.14 -48.38 27.47
N LYS A 5 15.46 -48.13 27.53
CA LYS A 5 16.02 -46.76 27.62
C LYS A 5 15.96 -45.96 26.32
N GLY A 6 15.84 -46.62 25.16
CA GLY A 6 15.72 -45.95 23.86
C GLY A 6 14.31 -45.43 23.59
N VAL A 7 13.29 -46.19 24.02
CA VAL A 7 11.88 -45.84 23.81
C VAL A 7 11.44 -44.69 24.71
N CYS A 8 11.89 -44.66 25.98
CA CYS A 8 11.59 -43.53 26.89
C CYS A 8 12.14 -42.18 26.39
N ARG A 9 13.33 -42.16 25.78
CA ARG A 9 13.90 -40.91 25.22
C ARG A 9 13.12 -40.37 24.02
N ASN A 10 12.52 -41.26 23.22
CA ASN A 10 11.74 -40.84 22.06
C ASN A 10 10.42 -40.18 22.51
N ILE A 11 9.78 -40.76 23.54
CA ILE A 11 8.56 -40.22 24.14
C ILE A 11 8.83 -38.87 24.83
N ASP A 12 9.94 -38.74 25.55
CA ASP A 12 10.30 -37.47 26.21
C ASP A 12 10.66 -36.36 25.20
N LEU A 13 11.27 -36.71 24.07
CA LEU A 13 11.54 -35.77 22.97
C LEU A 13 10.25 -35.35 22.25
N GLU A 14 9.34 -36.28 21.98
CA GLU A 14 8.03 -35.97 21.39
C GLU A 14 7.20 -35.08 22.31
N ASN A 15 7.21 -35.34 23.63
CA ASN A 15 6.56 -34.50 24.62
C ASN A 15 7.20 -33.10 24.70
N SER A 16 8.53 -33.02 24.65
CA SER A 16 9.25 -31.74 24.65
C SER A 16 8.99 -30.93 23.37
N LEU A 17 8.96 -31.60 22.21
CA LEU A 17 8.59 -30.97 20.94
C LEU A 17 7.12 -30.55 20.92
N ALA A 18 6.21 -31.34 21.48
CA ALA A 18 4.81 -30.97 21.62
C ALA A 18 4.62 -29.76 22.54
N LEU A 19 5.38 -29.67 23.64
CA LEU A 19 5.38 -28.52 24.55
C LEU A 19 5.96 -27.27 23.89
N ILE A 20 7.06 -27.39 23.14
CA ILE A 20 7.64 -26.26 22.38
C ILE A 20 6.68 -25.84 21.26
N LYS A 21 6.13 -26.80 20.51
CA LYS A 21 5.15 -26.53 19.45
C LYS A 21 3.91 -25.85 20.02
N ASN A 22 3.41 -26.31 21.16
CA ASN A 22 2.29 -25.65 21.83
C ASN A 22 2.68 -24.27 22.38
N ALA A 23 3.86 -24.08 22.96
CA ALA A 23 4.31 -22.77 23.42
C ALA A 23 4.47 -21.76 22.26
N VAL A 24 5.01 -22.20 21.13
CA VAL A 24 5.16 -21.40 19.89
C VAL A 24 3.80 -21.12 19.24
N LEU A 25 2.91 -22.11 19.19
CA LEU A 25 1.54 -21.92 18.66
C LEU A 25 0.64 -21.13 19.61
N SER A 26 0.87 -21.19 20.92
CA SER A 26 0.16 -20.39 21.94
C SER A 26 0.67 -18.96 22.02
N TYR A 27 1.92 -18.71 21.63
CA TYR A 27 2.45 -17.35 21.42
C TYR A 27 1.72 -16.62 20.28
N ASP A 28 1.18 -17.37 19.31
CA ASP A 28 0.45 -16.82 18.16
C ASP A 28 -1.09 -16.80 18.37
N LYS A 29 -1.63 -17.49 19.38
CA LYS A 29 -3.09 -17.64 19.57
C LYS A 29 -3.72 -16.77 20.67
N ASN A 30 -2.95 -16.05 21.49
CA ASN A 30 -3.46 -15.19 22.57
C ASN A 30 -3.21 -13.69 22.36
N LYS A 31 -3.46 -13.17 21.14
CA LYS A 31 -3.61 -11.72 20.90
C LYS A 31 -4.73 -11.43 19.91
N PRO A 32 -5.82 -10.74 20.31
CA PRO A 32 -6.69 -10.04 19.36
C PRO A 32 -6.03 -8.71 18.90
N ALA A 33 -4.70 -8.67 18.77
CA ALA A 33 -3.91 -7.43 18.61
C ALA A 33 -2.95 -7.44 17.39
N SER A 34 -2.97 -8.49 16.55
CA SER A 34 -2.07 -8.60 15.40
C SER A 34 -2.53 -7.78 14.19
N ASN A 35 -3.84 -7.59 14.00
CA ASN A 35 -4.37 -6.80 12.89
C ASN A 35 -4.32 -5.29 13.14
N VAL A 36 -4.50 -4.83 14.39
CA VAL A 36 -4.48 -3.40 14.73
C VAL A 36 -3.06 -2.84 14.62
N ARG A 37 -2.07 -3.49 15.25
CA ARG A 37 -0.66 -3.07 15.18
C ARG A 37 -0.12 -3.06 13.74
N ARG A 38 -0.40 -4.09 12.93
CA ARG A 38 0.06 -4.13 11.53
C ARG A 38 -0.66 -3.12 10.63
N LYS A 39 -1.93 -2.80 10.90
CA LYS A 39 -2.65 -1.76 10.16
C LYS A 39 -2.10 -0.38 10.50
N GLU A 40 -1.71 -0.16 11.75
CA GLU A 40 -0.96 1.03 12.20
C GLU A 40 0.39 1.13 11.46
N ASP A 41 1.13 0.02 11.33
CA ASP A 41 2.41 -0.02 10.60
C ASP A 41 2.25 0.31 9.09
N ILE A 42 1.21 -0.20 8.43
CA ILE A 42 0.94 0.07 7.01
C ILE A 42 0.52 1.53 6.81
N ASN A 43 -0.38 2.04 7.65
CA ASN A 43 -0.81 3.43 7.56
C ASN A 43 0.37 4.40 7.74
N ALA A 44 1.26 4.13 8.69
CA ALA A 44 2.48 4.91 8.89
C ALA A 44 3.41 4.85 7.65
N SER A 45 3.50 3.70 7.00
CA SER A 45 4.28 3.52 5.77
C SER A 45 3.67 4.29 4.59
N ILE A 46 2.35 4.27 4.44
CA ILE A 46 1.63 5.07 3.44
C ILE A 46 1.82 6.56 3.72
N GLU A 47 1.72 6.98 4.98
CA GLU A 47 1.91 8.38 5.37
C GLU A 47 3.33 8.86 5.07
N LYS A 48 4.36 8.02 5.27
CA LYS A 48 5.72 8.33 4.86
C LYS A 48 5.83 8.54 3.34
N ILE A 49 5.23 7.68 2.53
CA ILE A 49 5.20 7.86 1.07
C ILE A 49 4.46 9.14 0.70
N PHE A 50 3.33 9.44 1.35
CA PHE A 50 2.57 10.67 1.10
C PHE A 50 3.33 11.93 1.52
N LYS A 51 4.17 11.84 2.56
CA LYS A 51 5.09 12.89 2.97
C LYS A 51 6.07 13.21 1.86
N ASP A 52 6.72 12.17 1.34
CA ASP A 52 7.71 12.30 0.26
C ASP A 52 7.07 12.87 -1.02
N LEU A 53 5.81 12.52 -1.28
CA LEU A 53 5.02 13.03 -2.41
C LEU A 53 4.40 14.41 -2.18
N GLY A 54 4.50 14.98 -0.98
CA GLY A 54 3.92 16.28 -0.65
C GLY A 54 2.38 16.32 -0.68
N ILE A 55 1.71 15.18 -0.42
CA ILE A 55 0.24 15.08 -0.47
C ILE A 55 -0.43 14.86 0.90
N ILE A 56 0.32 14.97 2.00
CA ILE A 56 -0.26 14.96 3.35
C ILE A 56 -1.25 16.12 3.49
N GLY A 57 -2.44 15.83 3.98
CA GLY A 57 -3.48 16.83 4.23
C GLY A 57 -4.18 17.34 2.96
N VAL A 58 -3.84 16.84 1.77
CA VAL A 58 -4.56 17.15 0.54
C VAL A 58 -5.93 16.45 0.57
N SER A 59 -6.98 17.16 0.13
CA SER A 59 -8.32 16.57 -0.03
C SER A 59 -8.25 15.35 -0.95
N GLY A 60 -8.72 14.19 -0.48
CA GLY A 60 -8.58 12.91 -1.19
C GLY A 60 -7.47 12.00 -0.67
N SER A 61 -6.55 12.49 0.18
CA SER A 61 -5.48 11.66 0.74
C SER A 61 -6.02 10.56 1.67
N ASN A 62 -7.00 10.88 2.52
CA ASN A 62 -7.64 9.89 3.39
C ASN A 62 -8.40 8.81 2.60
N GLU A 63 -9.14 9.22 1.56
CA GLU A 63 -9.83 8.31 0.64
C GLU A 63 -8.83 7.39 -0.08
N LEU A 64 -7.73 7.95 -0.55
CA LEU A 64 -6.66 7.23 -1.22
C LEU A 64 -5.99 6.21 -0.27
N THR A 65 -5.72 6.57 0.99
CA THR A 65 -5.22 5.62 2.01
C THR A 65 -6.17 4.45 2.20
N LYS A 66 -7.48 4.68 2.28
CA LYS A 66 -8.48 3.61 2.42
C LYS A 66 -8.46 2.66 1.22
N VAL A 67 -8.42 3.21 0.00
CA VAL A 67 -8.33 2.42 -1.24
C VAL A 67 -7.05 1.58 -1.28
N ILE A 68 -5.90 2.17 -0.95
CA ILE A 68 -4.62 1.44 -0.91
C ILE A 68 -4.68 0.31 0.12
N CYS A 69 -5.25 0.56 1.30
CA CYS A 69 -5.42 -0.46 2.34
C CYS A 69 -6.31 -1.63 1.88
N GLU A 70 -7.41 -1.36 1.18
CA GLU A 70 -8.27 -2.43 0.64
C GLU A 70 -7.55 -3.26 -0.43
N VAL A 71 -6.86 -2.59 -1.36
CA VAL A 71 -6.06 -3.29 -2.38
C VAL A 71 -4.95 -4.11 -1.73
N TYR A 72 -4.26 -3.55 -0.74
CA TYR A 72 -3.21 -4.24 -0.01
C TYR A 72 -3.72 -5.52 0.66
N GLN A 73 -4.92 -5.50 1.25
CA GLN A 73 -5.51 -6.69 1.86
C GLN A 73 -5.80 -7.79 0.84
N ILE A 74 -6.35 -7.43 -0.33
CA ILE A 74 -6.60 -8.37 -1.43
C ILE A 74 -5.27 -8.99 -1.90
N LYS A 75 -4.30 -8.14 -2.20
CA LYS A 75 -2.97 -8.51 -2.70
C LYS A 75 -2.14 -9.28 -1.67
N ARG A 76 -2.46 -9.18 -0.38
CA ARG A 76 -1.82 -9.96 0.68
C ARG A 76 -2.35 -11.40 0.74
N GLN A 77 -3.63 -11.61 0.43
CA GLN A 77 -4.22 -12.94 0.37
C GLN A 77 -3.79 -13.68 -0.89
N ASP A 78 -3.79 -12.98 -2.02
CA ASP A 78 -3.31 -13.49 -3.30
C ASP A 78 -2.53 -12.39 -4.04
N PRO A 79 -1.20 -12.53 -4.20
CA PRO A 79 -0.38 -11.56 -4.89
C PRO A 79 -0.77 -11.30 -6.35
N TYR A 80 -1.40 -12.27 -7.00
CA TYR A 80 -1.80 -12.23 -8.40
C TYR A 80 -3.29 -11.86 -8.57
N ALA A 81 -4.02 -11.65 -7.47
CA ALA A 81 -5.42 -11.26 -7.54
C ALA A 81 -5.61 -10.01 -8.40
N GLU A 82 -6.50 -10.12 -9.38
CA GLU A 82 -6.98 -9.01 -10.17
C GLU A 82 -8.07 -8.26 -9.41
N TYR A 83 -8.12 -6.95 -9.62
CA TYR A 83 -9.19 -6.10 -9.11
C TYR A 83 -9.50 -4.97 -10.10
N GLN A 84 -10.74 -4.51 -10.04
CA GLN A 84 -11.18 -3.27 -10.69
C GLN A 84 -11.23 -2.17 -9.64
N LEU A 85 -10.72 -0.99 -10.00
CA LEU A 85 -10.72 0.16 -9.09
C LEU A 85 -12.14 0.56 -8.67
N GLN A 86 -13.10 0.42 -9.58
CA GLN A 86 -14.52 0.72 -9.32
C GLN A 86 -15.05 -0.13 -8.16
N ASP A 87 -14.84 -1.45 -8.20
CA ASP A 87 -15.26 -2.36 -7.13
C ASP A 87 -14.61 -2.02 -5.78
N ILE A 88 -13.35 -1.53 -5.80
CA ILE A 88 -12.68 -1.10 -4.57
C ILE A 88 -13.31 0.17 -4.02
N TYR A 89 -13.63 1.14 -4.88
CA TYR A 89 -14.27 2.38 -4.45
C TYR A 89 -15.64 2.13 -3.84
N GLU A 90 -16.46 1.30 -4.48
CA GLU A 90 -17.77 0.88 -3.96
C GLU A 90 -17.61 0.20 -2.60
N ARG A 91 -16.69 -0.76 -2.47
CA ARG A 91 -16.45 -1.48 -1.22
C ARG A 91 -15.94 -0.58 -0.08
N VAL A 92 -15.13 0.44 -0.39
CA VAL A 92 -14.70 1.43 0.61
C VAL A 92 -15.88 2.28 1.08
N LEU A 93 -16.75 2.71 0.16
CA LEU A 93 -17.91 3.54 0.48
C LEU A 93 -18.97 2.77 1.27
N GLU A 94 -19.21 1.50 0.95
CA GLU A 94 -20.12 0.62 1.71
C GLU A 94 -19.70 0.45 3.17
N LYS A 95 -18.39 0.39 3.43
CA LYS A 95 -17.84 0.26 4.80
C LYS A 95 -17.96 1.55 5.63
N GLU A 96 -18.19 2.70 5.00
CA GLU A 96 -18.26 3.99 5.69
C GLU A 96 -19.63 4.30 6.29
N ASP A 97 -20.67 3.49 6.00
CA ASP A 97 -22.06 3.51 6.51
C ASP A 97 -22.43 4.69 7.44
N SER A 98 -22.41 5.91 6.89
CA SER A 98 -22.56 7.15 7.65
C SER A 98 -23.91 7.85 7.42
N GLY A 99 -24.87 7.18 6.77
CA GLY A 99 -26.18 7.76 6.46
C GLY A 99 -26.17 8.85 5.38
N GLU A 100 -25.00 9.37 4.99
CA GLU A 100 -24.81 10.20 3.80
C GLU A 100 -24.41 9.33 2.61
N LYS A 101 -25.17 9.41 1.52
CA LYS A 101 -24.75 8.88 0.22
C LYS A 101 -23.52 9.65 -0.24
N LEU A 102 -22.33 9.19 0.14
CA LEU A 102 -21.08 9.63 -0.46
C LEU A 102 -21.14 9.28 -1.95
N ASN A 103 -21.11 10.32 -2.79
CA ASN A 103 -21.20 10.15 -4.24
C ASN A 103 -19.89 9.52 -4.75
N LEU A 104 -19.99 8.32 -5.34
CA LEU A 104 -18.87 7.58 -5.95
C LEU A 104 -18.03 8.47 -6.87
N LYS A 105 -18.66 9.28 -7.72
CA LYS A 105 -17.95 10.20 -8.64
C LYS A 105 -17.13 11.24 -7.88
N SER A 106 -17.68 11.78 -6.79
CA SER A 106 -16.97 12.76 -5.96
C SER A 106 -15.82 12.11 -5.19
N PHE A 107 -15.98 10.88 -4.75
CA PHE A 107 -14.93 10.08 -4.11
C PHE A 107 -13.78 9.80 -5.09
N GLU A 108 -14.08 9.30 -6.28
CA GLU A 108 -13.12 9.09 -7.36
C GLU A 108 -12.37 10.36 -7.73
N GLN A 109 -13.10 11.48 -7.86
CA GLN A 109 -12.49 12.74 -8.27
C GLN A 109 -11.54 13.30 -7.21
N ARG A 110 -11.83 13.11 -5.91
CA ARG A 110 -10.93 13.49 -4.82
C ARG A 110 -9.64 12.67 -4.87
N ILE A 111 -9.73 11.36 -5.05
CA ILE A 111 -8.57 10.48 -5.25
C ILE A 111 -7.75 10.93 -6.47
N ARG A 112 -8.41 11.19 -7.60
CA ARG A 112 -7.75 11.65 -8.82
C ARG A 112 -6.97 12.94 -8.57
N ARG A 113 -7.56 13.92 -7.87
CA ARG A 113 -6.91 15.20 -7.55
C ARG A 113 -5.68 15.01 -6.65
N ALA A 114 -5.77 14.16 -5.63
CA ALA A 114 -4.64 13.86 -4.76
C ALA A 114 -3.46 13.26 -5.55
N ILE A 115 -3.73 12.28 -6.42
CA ILE A 115 -2.71 11.65 -7.27
C ILE A 115 -2.14 12.65 -8.29
N GLN A 116 -2.97 13.53 -8.87
CA GLN A 116 -2.51 14.60 -9.75
C GLN A 116 -1.55 15.56 -9.03
N LYS A 117 -1.80 15.86 -7.75
CA LYS A 117 -0.89 16.70 -6.96
C LYS A 117 0.46 16.01 -6.75
N ALA A 118 0.48 14.73 -6.37
CA ALA A 118 1.72 13.95 -6.27
C ALA A 118 2.48 13.91 -7.61
N PHE A 119 1.77 13.71 -8.72
CA PHE A 119 2.34 13.68 -10.07
C PHE A 119 3.00 15.01 -10.44
N GLN A 120 2.33 16.13 -10.13
CA GLN A 120 2.88 17.47 -10.31
C GLN A 120 4.14 17.67 -9.45
N THR A 121 4.10 17.27 -8.16
CA THR A 121 5.26 17.40 -7.26
C THR A 121 6.47 16.62 -7.75
N ILE A 122 6.29 15.39 -8.25
CA ILE A 122 7.40 14.62 -8.84
C ILE A 122 7.92 15.25 -10.13
N ALA A 123 7.06 15.79 -10.99
CA ALA A 123 7.50 16.49 -12.19
C ALA A 123 8.28 17.77 -11.84
N GLU A 124 7.82 18.56 -10.86
CA GLU A 124 8.52 19.73 -10.34
C GLU A 124 9.88 19.36 -9.71
N LEU A 125 9.95 18.24 -9.00
CA LEU A 125 11.21 17.75 -8.44
C LEU A 125 12.20 17.37 -9.55
N GLY A 126 11.79 16.58 -10.53
CA GLY A 126 12.66 16.19 -11.65
C GLY A 126 13.09 17.35 -12.55
N MET A 127 12.36 18.46 -12.50
CA MET A 127 12.70 19.71 -13.17
C MET A 127 13.84 20.45 -12.48
N VAL A 128 13.94 20.31 -11.15
CA VAL A 128 15.00 20.89 -10.33
C VAL A 128 16.22 19.96 -10.31
N ASP A 129 16.00 18.65 -10.12
CA ASP A 129 17.06 17.66 -10.00
C ASP A 129 16.55 16.28 -10.51
N CYS A 130 17.01 15.88 -11.69
CA CYS A 130 16.64 14.59 -12.29
C CYS A 130 17.45 13.40 -11.78
N ASP A 131 18.53 13.65 -11.03
CA ASP A 131 19.38 12.63 -10.43
C ASP A 131 18.98 12.34 -8.97
N ASN A 132 17.98 13.07 -8.46
CA ASN A 132 17.41 12.84 -7.15
C ASN A 132 16.81 11.42 -7.02
N ASP A 133 17.24 10.67 -6.01
CA ASP A 133 16.80 9.29 -5.76
C ASP A 133 15.28 9.16 -5.64
N LEU A 134 14.62 10.11 -4.99
CA LEU A 134 13.16 10.13 -4.80
C LEU A 134 12.45 10.32 -6.14
N PHE A 135 12.97 11.20 -6.99
CA PHE A 135 12.45 11.38 -8.36
C PHE A 135 12.60 10.09 -9.17
N VAL A 136 13.81 9.53 -9.24
CA VAL A 136 14.11 8.32 -10.04
C VAL A 136 13.23 7.15 -9.60
N GLU A 137 13.12 6.94 -8.29
CA GLU A 137 12.31 5.88 -7.73
C GLU A 137 10.81 6.09 -8.02
N TYR A 138 10.23 7.23 -7.62
CA TYR A 138 8.78 7.41 -7.71
C TYR A 138 8.28 7.70 -9.14
N ALA A 139 9.08 8.35 -9.99
CA ALA A 139 8.69 8.61 -11.38
C ALA A 139 8.54 7.31 -12.18
N THR A 140 9.27 6.25 -11.82
CA THR A 140 9.20 4.94 -12.48
C THR A 140 8.25 3.97 -11.77
N LEU A 141 8.30 3.95 -10.43
CA LEU A 141 7.52 3.04 -9.60
C LEU A 141 6.03 3.41 -9.55
N LEU A 142 5.72 4.68 -9.31
CA LEU A 142 4.34 5.13 -9.10
C LEU A 142 3.70 5.67 -10.39
N PHE A 143 4.51 6.14 -11.33
CA PHE A 143 4.04 6.82 -12.54
C PHE A 143 4.63 6.23 -13.82
N ASP A 144 4.08 6.62 -14.96
CA ASP A 144 4.73 6.39 -16.25
C ASP A 144 5.76 7.52 -16.45
N PHE A 145 7.03 7.14 -16.58
CA PHE A 145 8.13 8.08 -16.77
C PHE A 145 7.95 8.98 -18.00
N ASN A 146 7.34 8.47 -19.08
CA ASN A 146 7.04 9.28 -20.26
C ASN A 146 5.97 10.33 -19.97
N GLN A 147 4.98 9.99 -19.14
CA GLN A 147 3.95 10.93 -18.71
C GLN A 147 4.53 11.99 -17.77
N ILE A 148 5.44 11.61 -16.86
CA ILE A 148 6.19 12.56 -16.04
C ILE A 148 6.99 13.53 -16.92
N ARG A 149 7.75 13.03 -17.89
CA ARG A 149 8.50 13.89 -18.84
C ARG A 149 7.57 14.82 -19.62
N GLN A 150 6.41 14.35 -20.03
CA GLN A 150 5.40 15.18 -20.69
C GLN A 150 4.88 16.29 -19.75
N GLN A 151 4.63 15.97 -18.49
CA GLN A 151 4.23 16.95 -17.48
C GLN A 151 5.33 17.98 -17.22
N MET A 152 6.59 17.56 -17.16
CA MET A 152 7.75 18.46 -17.01
C MET A 152 7.82 19.46 -18.18
N ARG A 153 7.57 19.00 -19.41
CA ARG A 153 7.51 19.91 -20.57
C ARG A 153 6.31 20.85 -20.51
N HIS A 154 5.14 20.38 -20.11
CA HIS A 154 3.96 21.22 -19.89
C HIS A 154 4.19 22.30 -18.82
N ILE A 155 4.92 21.98 -17.74
CA ILE A 155 5.30 22.98 -16.73
C ILE A 155 6.22 24.06 -17.33
N LYS A 156 7.14 23.70 -18.24
CA LYS A 156 8.00 24.67 -18.95
C LYS A 156 7.23 25.49 -19.98
N ASN A 157 6.30 24.85 -20.69
CA ASN A 157 5.54 25.44 -21.78
C ASN A 157 4.07 25.02 -21.67
N PRO A 158 3.19 25.91 -21.21
CA PRO A 158 1.76 25.62 -21.04
C PRO A 158 1.03 25.19 -22.32
N GLU A 159 1.59 25.48 -23.50
CA GLU A 159 1.04 25.07 -24.80
C GLU A 159 1.25 23.56 -25.08
N GLU A 160 2.20 22.92 -24.40
CA GLU A 160 2.35 21.47 -24.50
C GLU A 160 1.21 20.75 -23.79
N SER A 161 0.88 19.55 -24.26
CA SER A 161 -0.16 18.74 -23.61
C SER A 161 0.30 18.25 -22.23
N PRO A 162 -0.57 18.30 -21.19
CA PRO A 162 -0.23 17.82 -19.86
C PRO A 162 -0.07 16.29 -19.86
N GLY A 163 0.79 15.80 -18.96
CA GLY A 163 0.93 14.38 -18.69
C GLY A 163 -0.34 13.81 -18.06
N LYS A 164 -0.58 12.52 -18.28
CA LYS A 164 -1.75 11.79 -17.78
C LYS A 164 -1.35 10.84 -16.65
N ILE A 165 -2.14 10.86 -15.58
CA ILE A 165 -1.98 9.91 -14.48
C ILE A 165 -2.70 8.59 -14.77
N ASN A 166 -2.13 7.48 -14.30
CA ASN A 166 -2.79 6.19 -14.24
C ASN A 166 -2.97 5.80 -12.76
N ILE A 167 -4.22 5.86 -12.29
CA ILE A 167 -4.55 5.61 -10.88
C ILE A 167 -4.20 4.17 -10.48
N LYS A 168 -4.45 3.18 -11.36
CA LYS A 168 -4.15 1.78 -11.07
C LYS A 168 -2.65 1.57 -10.91
N LYS A 169 -1.84 2.15 -11.81
CA LYS A 169 -0.37 2.08 -11.73
C LYS A 169 0.13 2.71 -10.42
N PHE A 170 -0.39 3.87 -10.06
CA PHE A 170 -0.02 4.55 -8.82
C PHE A 170 -0.29 3.67 -7.58
N VAL A 171 -1.50 3.10 -7.49
CA VAL A 171 -1.86 2.21 -6.38
C VAL A 171 -0.97 0.97 -6.36
N GLU A 172 -0.81 0.26 -7.48
CA GLU A 172 0.06 -0.92 -7.57
C GLU A 172 1.52 -0.61 -7.22
N GLY A 173 2.02 0.56 -7.61
CA GLY A 173 3.36 1.03 -7.25
C GLY A 173 3.54 1.21 -5.74
N ILE A 174 2.53 1.78 -5.05
CA ILE A 174 2.54 1.85 -3.59
C ILE A 174 2.50 0.45 -2.97
N ILE A 175 1.64 -0.44 -3.46
CA ILE A 175 1.58 -1.83 -2.97
C ILE A 175 2.92 -2.54 -3.11
N ALA A 176 3.60 -2.35 -4.25
CA ALA A 176 4.93 -2.88 -4.47
C ALA A 176 5.92 -2.32 -3.43
N LYS A 177 5.94 -1.00 -3.22
CA LYS A 177 6.83 -0.37 -2.21
C LYS A 177 6.57 -0.90 -0.79
N LEU A 178 5.31 -1.04 -0.40
CA LEU A 178 4.92 -1.54 0.92
C LEU A 178 5.32 -3.00 1.17
N ARG A 179 5.54 -3.80 0.13
CA ARG A 179 5.99 -5.20 0.27
C ARG A 179 7.50 -5.34 0.46
N TYR A 180 8.28 -4.36 0.02
CA TYR A 180 9.74 -4.37 0.07
C TYR A 180 10.33 -3.40 1.11
N SER A 181 9.46 -2.71 1.88
CA SER A 181 9.84 -1.84 3.00
C SER A 181 9.81 -2.61 4.31
#